data_AF-A0A699W3P8-F1
#
_entry.id   AF-A0A699W3P8-F1
#
_cell.length_a   1.000
_cell.length_b   1.000
_cell.length_c   1.000
_cell.angle_alpha   90.00
_cell.angle_beta   90.00
_cell.angle_gamma   90.00
#
_symmetry.space_group_name_H-M   'P 1'
#
loop_
_entity.id
_entity.type
_entity.pdbx_description
1 polymer ?
#
loop_
_entity_poly.entity_id
_entity_poly.type
_entity_poly.pdbx_seq_one_letter_code
_entity_poly.pdbx_strand_id
1 'polypeptide(L)'
;NNSYHASIKAAPFEALYGRKCRSPVCWTELGEAQILSPELIQETTEKIVQIKQRMQAAHDRQKSSADLKHNPMEFQVGDKVMLKVSPWKGVIRFGKWGS
;
A
#
# COMPACT_ATOMS: atom_id res chain seq x y z
N ASN A 1 10.74 -1.65 5.15
CA ASN A 1 10.95 -2.35 6.43
C ASN A 1 11.66 -1.50 7.48
N ASN A 2 12.51 -0.55 7.06
CA ASN A 2 13.35 0.23 7.97
C ASN A 2 12.73 1.58 8.37
N SER A 3 11.65 1.98 7.71
CA SER A 3 10.94 3.23 7.96
C SER A 3 9.94 3.08 9.11
N TYR A 4 9.77 4.17 9.87
CA TYR A 4 8.78 4.25 10.95
C TYR A 4 7.37 4.06 10.40
N HIS A 5 6.59 3.19 11.04
CA HIS A 5 5.21 2.92 10.67
C HIS A 5 4.27 3.38 11.78
N ALA A 6 3.49 4.45 11.53
CA ALA A 6 2.67 5.12 12.54
C ALA A 6 1.67 4.19 13.24
N SER A 7 1.07 3.23 12.52
CA SER A 7 0.09 2.29 13.08
C SER A 7 0.72 1.26 14.04
N ILE A 8 2.01 0.96 13.89
CA ILE A 8 2.76 0.02 14.75
C ILE A 8 3.63 0.78 15.77
N LYS A 9 3.73 2.11 15.62
CA LYS A 9 4.56 3.02 16.42
C LYS A 9 6.05 2.63 16.48
N ALA A 10 6.52 1.90 15.47
CA ALA A 10 7.90 1.47 15.33
C ALA A 10 8.20 1.16 13.85
N ALA A 11 9.48 1.01 13.49
CA ALA A 11 9.80 0.41 12.19
C ALA A 11 9.51 -1.10 12.26
N PRO A 12 8.91 -1.72 11.23
CA PRO A 12 8.61 -3.15 11.29
C PRO A 12 9.87 -4.02 11.49
N PHE A 13 11.05 -3.57 11.04
CA PHE A 13 12.34 -4.19 11.40
C PHE A 13 12.58 -4.24 12.92
N GLU A 14 12.33 -3.14 13.62
CA GLU A 14 12.53 -3.07 15.08
C GLU A 14 11.53 -3.95 15.82
N ALA A 15 10.28 -3.99 15.36
CA ALA A 15 9.25 -4.85 15.92
C ALA A 15 9.57 -6.35 15.72
N LEU A 16 10.15 -6.72 14.57
CA LEU A 16 10.50 -8.10 14.26
C LEU A 16 11.75 -8.60 14.99
N TYR A 17 12.77 -7.75 15.10
CA TYR A 17 14.10 -8.18 15.57
C TYR A 17 14.48 -7.61 16.94
N GLY A 18 13.69 -6.71 17.53
CA GLY A 18 13.94 -6.10 18.83
C GLY A 18 15.22 -5.24 18.90
N ARG A 19 15.81 -4.91 17.75
CA ARG A 19 17.02 -4.08 17.64
C ARG A 19 16.74 -2.85 16.80
N LYS A 20 17.38 -1.73 17.16
CA LYS A 20 17.29 -0.48 16.39
C LYS A 20 17.72 -0.71 14.94
N CYS A 21 16.97 -0.12 14.01
CA CYS A 21 17.26 -0.27 12.60
C CYS A 21 18.52 0.49 12.20
N ARG A 22 19.48 -0.18 11.53
CA ARG A 22 20.60 0.49 10.84
C ARG A 22 20.20 0.74 9.38
N SER A 23 19.65 1.92 9.11
CA SER A 23 19.28 2.34 7.75
C SER A 23 20.47 3.00 7.05
N PRO A 24 20.66 2.83 5.71
CA PRO A 24 21.57 3.62 4.88
C PRO A 24 21.45 5.14 5.11
N VAL A 25 20.23 5.60 5.41
CA VAL A 25 19.93 7.01 5.73
C VAL A 25 20.64 7.49 7.02
N CYS A 26 21.11 6.58 7.87
CA CYS A 26 21.82 6.84 9.13
C CYS A 26 23.36 6.66 9.00
N TRP A 27 23.89 6.52 7.79
CA TRP A 27 25.34 6.39 7.55
C TRP A 27 26.06 7.72 7.31
N THR A 28 25.36 8.84 7.41
CA THR A 28 25.88 10.18 7.09
C THR A 28 27.12 10.58 7.92
N GLU A 29 27.42 9.88 9.01
CA GLU A 29 28.54 10.19 9.91
C GLU A 29 29.82 9.38 9.66
N LEU A 30 29.82 8.36 8.79
CA LEU A 30 31.00 7.49 8.60
C LEU A 30 31.55 7.55 7.16
N GLY A 31 32.18 8.68 6.82
CA GLY A 31 33.42 8.65 6.01
C GLY A 31 33.33 8.57 4.49
N GLU A 32 32.18 8.71 3.83
CA GLU A 32 32.09 8.58 2.36
C GLU A 32 32.18 9.89 1.57
N ALA A 33 32.12 11.06 2.24
CA ALA A 33 32.06 12.36 1.54
C ALA A 33 33.36 12.76 0.82
N GLN A 34 34.46 12.00 0.95
CA GLN A 34 35.79 12.45 0.53
C GLN A 34 36.33 11.76 -0.76
N ILE A 35 35.67 10.73 -1.34
CA ILE A 35 36.25 9.94 -2.46
C ILE A 35 35.24 9.51 -3.55
N LEU A 36 34.20 10.30 -3.86
CA LEU A 36 33.28 9.96 -4.96
C LEU A 36 33.46 10.90 -6.16
N SER A 37 33.80 10.31 -7.31
CA SER A 37 33.94 11.00 -8.60
C SER A 37 32.64 11.72 -9.00
N PRO A 38 32.70 12.93 -9.59
CA PRO A 38 31.51 13.67 -10.05
C PRO A 38 30.58 12.87 -10.96
N GLU A 39 31.12 11.95 -11.76
CA GLU A 39 30.35 11.07 -12.64
C GLU A 39 29.48 10.10 -11.84
N LEU A 40 30.01 9.53 -10.74
CA LEU A 40 29.25 8.64 -9.86
C LEU A 40 28.15 9.39 -9.12
N ILE A 41 28.39 10.65 -8.74
CA ILE A 41 27.38 11.51 -8.11
C ILE A 41 26.22 11.79 -9.09
N GLN A 42 26.55 12.07 -10.35
CA GLN A 42 25.55 12.29 -11.39
C GLN A 42 24.73 11.03 -11.66
N GLU A 43 25.39 9.89 -11.85
CA GLU A 43 24.72 8.62 -12.09
C GLU A 43 23.80 8.24 -10.92
N THR A 44 24.28 8.34 -9.68
CA THR A 44 23.47 8.04 -8.49
C THR A 44 22.27 8.97 -8.36
N THR A 45 22.42 10.25 -8.69
CA THR A 45 21.32 11.22 -8.68
C THR A 45 20.24 10.85 -9.69
N GLU A 46 20.62 10.46 -10.91
CA GLU A 46 19.69 10.00 -11.93
C GLU A 46 18.95 8.73 -11.51
N LYS A 47 19.65 7.75 -10.93
CA LYS A 47 19.02 6.53 -10.39
C LYS A 47 18.04 6.87 -9.27
N ILE A 48 18.37 7.81 -8.37
CA ILE A 48 17.47 8.25 -7.30
C ILE A 48 16.18 8.84 -7.88
N VAL A 49 16.28 9.68 -8.93
CA VAL A 49 15.10 10.24 -9.62
C VAL A 49 14.24 9.14 -10.24
N GLN A 50 14.86 8.18 -10.93
CA GLN A 50 14.15 7.04 -11.53
C GLN A 50 13.42 6.19 -10.47
N ILE A 51 14.06 5.94 -9.33
CA ILE A 51 13.45 5.19 -8.22
C ILE A 51 12.24 5.96 -7.68
N LYS A 52 12.37 7.27 -7.43
CA LYS A 52 11.25 8.12 -6.97
C LYS A 52 10.07 8.10 -7.93
N GLN A 53 10.32 8.23 -9.23
CA GLN A 53 9.27 8.17 -10.26
C GLN A 53 8.55 6.82 -10.27
N ARG A 54 9.30 5.71 -10.21
CA ARG A 54 8.71 4.36 -10.17
C ARG A 54 7.89 4.12 -8.91
N MET A 55 8.37 4.61 -7.76
CA MET A 55 7.63 4.53 -6.50
C MET A 55 6.32 5.32 -6.56
N GLN A 56 6.36 6.54 -7.08
CA GLN A 56 5.17 7.37 -7.25
C GLN A 56 4.14 6.70 -8.17
N ALA A 57 4.57 6.22 -9.33
CA ALA A 57 3.70 5.52 -10.27
C ALA A 57 3.06 4.26 -9.66
N ALA A 58 3.80 3.50 -8.85
CA ALA A 58 3.25 2.34 -8.14
C ALA A 58 2.22 2.76 -7.08
N HIS A 59 2.48 3.82 -6.31
CA HIS A 59 1.55 4.37 -5.33
C HIS A 59 0.27 4.88 -6.00
N ASP A 60 0.37 5.62 -7.09
CA ASP A 60 -0.79 6.14 -7.82
C ASP A 60 -1.66 5.03 -8.41
N ARG A 61 -1.04 3.93 -8.90
CA ARG A 61 -1.76 2.73 -9.32
C ARG A 61 -2.50 2.05 -8.17
N GLN A 62 -1.90 1.97 -6.99
CA GLN A 62 -2.56 1.40 -5.82
C GLN A 62 -3.75 2.27 -5.40
N LYS A 63 -3.55 3.58 -5.37
CA LYS A 63 -4.58 4.56 -5.02
C LYS A 63 -5.75 4.50 -6.00
N SER A 64 -5.50 4.52 -7.31
CA SER A 64 -6.56 4.39 -8.31
C SER A 64 -7.31 3.06 -8.24
N SER A 65 -6.62 1.95 -7.93
CA SER A 65 -7.29 0.66 -7.70
C SER A 65 -8.19 0.66 -6.46
N ALA A 66 -7.76 1.30 -5.37
CA ALA A 66 -8.56 1.46 -4.17
C ALA A 66 -9.78 2.37 -4.44
N ASP A 67 -9.57 3.49 -5.12
CA ASP A 67 -10.61 4.46 -5.46
C ASP A 67 -11.67 3.82 -6.38
N LEU A 68 -11.25 3.06 -7.41
CA LEU A 68 -12.19 2.35 -8.31
C LEU A 68 -13.05 1.31 -7.57
N LYS A 69 -12.50 0.65 -6.56
CA LYS A 69 -13.24 -0.30 -5.70
C LYS A 69 -14.14 0.42 -4.69
N HIS A 70 -13.94 1.71 -4.49
CA HIS A 70 -14.68 2.54 -3.53
C HIS A 70 -15.64 3.53 -4.21
N ASN A 71 -15.86 3.42 -5.53
CA ASN A 71 -16.92 4.15 -6.20
C ASN A 71 -18.27 3.70 -5.62
N PRO A 72 -19.05 4.59 -4.98
CA PRO A 72 -20.42 4.27 -4.63
C PRO A 72 -21.17 4.03 -5.95
N MET A 73 -21.66 2.81 -6.12
CA MET A 73 -22.45 2.48 -7.30
C MET A 73 -23.80 3.19 -7.15
N GLU A 74 -24.05 4.19 -7.98
CA GLU A 74 -25.35 4.87 -8.04
C GLU A 74 -26.31 4.04 -8.87
N PHE A 75 -27.50 3.78 -8.33
CA PHE A 75 -28.56 3.02 -8.98
C PHE A 75 -29.71 3.95 -9.33
N GLN A 76 -30.27 3.79 -10.53
CA GLN A 76 -31.47 4.49 -10.95
C GLN A 76 -32.72 3.64 -10.70
N VAL A 77 -33.87 4.30 -10.61
CA VAL A 77 -35.17 3.62 -10.48
C VAL A 77 -35.41 2.76 -11.72
N GLY A 78 -35.43 1.44 -11.56
CA GLY A 78 -35.59 0.46 -12.64
C GLY A 78 -34.38 -0.46 -12.83
N ASP A 79 -33.24 -0.16 -12.23
CA ASP A 79 -32.06 -1.02 -12.27
C ASP A 79 -32.28 -2.32 -11.49
N LYS A 80 -31.93 -3.46 -12.09
CA LYS A 80 -31.98 -4.77 -11.43
C LYS A 80 -30.66 -5.02 -10.70
N VAL A 81 -30.68 -4.90 -9.38
CA VAL A 81 -29.50 -5.11 -8.52
C VAL A 81 -29.65 -6.36 -7.66
N MET A 82 -28.54 -7.05 -7.39
CA MET A 82 -28.52 -8.19 -6.49
C MET A 82 -28.16 -7.73 -5.08
N LEU A 83 -29.12 -7.79 -4.16
CA LEU A 83 -28.87 -7.50 -2.75
C LEU A 83 -28.08 -8.67 -2.12
N LYS A 84 -26.86 -8.40 -1.66
CA LYS A 84 -26.07 -9.39 -0.92
C LYS A 84 -26.60 -9.50 0.50
N VAL A 85 -27.57 -10.37 0.72
CA VAL A 85 -28.06 -10.73 2.05
C VAL A 85 -27.13 -11.78 2.67
N SER A 86 -26.62 -11.51 3.86
CA SER A 86 -26.11 -12.59 4.71
C SER A 86 -27.31 -13.47 5.08
N PRO A 87 -27.23 -14.81 4.97
CA PRO A 87 -28.26 -15.67 5.53
C PRO A 87 -28.22 -15.43 7.03
N TRP A 88 -29.24 -14.76 7.56
CA TRP A 88 -29.45 -14.73 8.99
C TRP A 88 -29.56 -16.18 9.43
N LYS A 89 -28.82 -16.56 10.47
CA LYS A 89 -28.85 -17.90 11.05
C LYS A 89 -30.30 -18.17 11.51
N GLY A 90 -31.12 -18.79 10.67
CA GLY A 90 -32.50 -19.19 10.99
C GLY A 90 -33.65 -18.71 10.08
N VAL A 91 -33.44 -18.08 8.91
CA VAL A 91 -34.58 -17.71 8.04
C VAL A 91 -35.03 -18.89 7.16
N ILE A 92 -36.27 -19.32 7.39
CA ILE A 92 -36.98 -20.42 6.73
C ILE A 92 -37.01 -20.19 5.20
N ARG A 93 -36.62 -21.23 4.46
CA ARG A 93 -36.72 -21.26 2.99
C ARG A 93 -38.20 -21.47 2.65
N PHE A 94 -38.79 -20.59 1.82
CA PHE A 94 -40.10 -20.83 1.24
C PHE A 94 -40.01 -22.07 0.31
N GLY A 95 -40.44 -23.22 0.83
CA GLY A 95 -40.78 -24.37 -0.01
C GLY A 95 -42.09 -24.08 -0.72
N LYS A 96 -42.05 -23.96 -2.06
CA LYS A 96 -43.26 -24.15 -2.84
C LYS A 96 -43.52 -25.65 -2.91
N TRP A 97 -44.57 -26.10 -2.24
CA TRP A 97 -45.26 -27.33 -2.60
C TRP A 97 -46.35 -26.96 -3.60
N GLY A 98 -46.17 -27.39 -4.84
CA GLY A 98 -47.23 -27.40 -5.85
C GLY A 98 -47.69 -28.84 -6.05
N SER A 99 -49.00 -29.03 -5.93
CA SER A 99 -49.75 -30.26 -6.23
C SER A 99 -49.83 -30.52 -7.74
#